data_AF-A0A9D6X3S7-F1
#
_entry.id   AF-A0A9D6X3S7-F1
#
_cell.length_a   1.000
_cell.length_b   1.000
_cell.length_c   1.000
_cell.angle_alpha   90.00
_cell.angle_beta   90.00
_cell.angle_gamma   90.00
#
_symmetry.space_group_name_H-M   'P 1'
#
loop_
_entity.id
_entity.type
_entity.pdbx_description
1 polymer ?
#
loop_
_entity_poly.entity_id
_entity_poly.type
_entity_poly.pdbx_seq_one_letter_code
_entity_poly.pdbx_strand_id
1 'polypeptide(L)' 'MKLIIKSPKPRNPLVAPSLARKAGAHRTGRGSRRRLGEDALRRELVRLVDPSP' A
#
# COMPACT_ATOMS: atom_id res chain seq x y z
N MET A 1 -5.20 -15.76 -43.69
CA MET A 1 -5.92 -14.47 -43.63
C MET A 1 -5.57 -13.77 -42.33
N LYS A 2 -5.27 -12.47 -42.35
CA LYS A 2 -4.86 -11.71 -41.15
C LYS A 2 -6.08 -11.02 -40.54
N LEU A 3 -6.47 -11.38 -39.33
CA LEU A 3 -7.51 -10.69 -38.57
C LEU A 3 -6.96 -9.38 -38.03
N ILE A 4 -7.48 -8.26 -38.53
CA ILE A 4 -7.15 -6.92 -38.03
C ILE A 4 -8.32 -6.45 -37.17
N ILE A 5 -8.16 -6.51 -35.85
CA ILE A 5 -9.14 -6.01 -34.89
C ILE A 5 -8.80 -4.55 -34.61
N LYS A 6 -9.71 -3.63 -34.97
CA LYS A 6 -9.55 -2.20 -34.66
C LYS A 6 -9.87 -1.97 -33.19
N SER A 7 -8.94 -1.40 -32.44
CA SER A 7 -9.17 -0.99 -31.06
C SER A 7 -9.68 0.46 -31.02
N PRO A 8 -10.97 0.71 -30.75
CA PRO A 8 -11.51 2.06 -30.71
C PRO A 8 -10.95 2.84 -29.51
N LYS A 9 -10.85 4.17 -29.64
CA LYS A 9 -10.51 5.03 -28.50
C LYS A 9 -11.57 4.83 -27.39
N PRO A 10 -11.16 4.73 -26.12
CA PRO A 10 -12.10 4.61 -25.02
C PRO A 10 -12.97 5.86 -24.95
N ARG A 11 -14.26 5.67 -24.62
CA ARG A 11 -15.20 6.79 -24.44
C ARG A 11 -14.75 7.73 -23.32
N ASN A 12 -14.13 7.17 -22.28
CA ASN A 12 -13.50 7.92 -21.21
C ASN A 12 -11.98 7.93 -21.42
N PRO A 13 -11.35 9.08 -21.70
CA PRO A 13 -9.90 9.17 -21.90
C PRO A 13 -9.11 8.83 -20.62
N LEU A 14 -9.74 8.88 -19.45
CA LEU A 14 -9.11 8.61 -18.16
C LEU A 14 -9.18 7.13 -17.75
N VAL A 15 -9.83 6.25 -18.50
CA VAL A 15 -10.00 4.85 -18.09
C VAL A 15 -8.67 4.10 -18.00
N ALA A 16 -7.82 4.22 -19.03
CA ALA A 16 -6.50 3.60 -19.07
C ALA A 16 -5.56 4.15 -17.97
N PRO A 17 -5.41 5.48 -17.79
CA PRO A 17 -4.56 5.99 -16.73
C PRO A 17 -5.12 5.69 -15.33
N SER A 18 -6.45 5.61 -15.14
CA SER A 18 -7.05 5.26 -13.84
C SER A 18 -6.80 3.80 -13.46
N LEU A 19 -6.87 2.87 -14.41
CA LEU A 19 -6.52 1.45 -14.18
C LEU A 19 -5.02 1.27 -13.89
N ALA A 20 -4.18 2.07 -14.55
CA ALA A 20 -2.73 2.09 -14.27
C ALA A 20 -2.39 2.85 -12.98
N ARG A 21 -3.35 3.60 -12.42
CA ARG A 21 -3.15 4.39 -11.21
C ARG A 21 -3.07 3.46 -10.01
N LYS A 22 -1.85 3.03 -9.70
CA LYS A 22 -1.55 2.48 -8.38
C LYS A 22 -1.72 3.61 -7.38
N ALA A 23 -2.53 3.40 -6.34
CA ALA A 23 -2.40 4.24 -5.15
C ALA A 23 -0.91 4.22 -4.78
N GLY A 24 -0.26 5.39 -4.73
CA GLY A 24 1.12 5.46 -4.26
C GLY A 24 1.22 4.70 -2.94
N ALA A 25 2.38 4.10 -2.65
CA ALA A 25 2.59 3.35 -1.40
C ALA A 25 1.92 4.13 -0.28
N HIS A 26 0.84 3.57 0.31
CA HIS A 26 0.09 4.22 1.36
C HIS A 26 1.11 4.55 2.44
N ARG A 27 1.64 5.78 2.46
CA ARG A 27 2.57 6.19 3.49
C ARG A 27 1.75 6.02 4.75
N THR A 28 2.20 5.14 5.62
CA THR A 28 1.68 5.00 6.96
C THR A 28 1.57 6.41 7.52
N GLY A 29 0.34 6.92 7.63
CA GLY A 29 0.07 8.26 8.14
C GLY A 29 0.65 8.43 9.55
N ARG A 30 0.65 9.66 10.05
CA ARG A 30 1.23 9.99 11.36
C ARG A 30 0.74 9.05 12.48
N GLY A 31 -0.55 8.70 12.46
CA GLY A 31 -1.15 7.75 13.42
C GLY A 31 -0.55 6.34 13.34
N SER A 32 -0.40 5.77 12.14
CA SER A 32 0.23 4.44 11.99
C SER A 32 1.72 4.44 12.35
N ARG A 33 2.46 5.53 12.11
CA ARG A 33 3.86 5.64 12.57
C ARG A 33 3.93 5.68 14.10
N ARG A 34 2.99 6.39 14.74
CA ARG A 34 2.88 6.44 16.21
C ARG A 34 2.60 5.05 16.79
N ARG A 35 1.61 4.34 16.24
CA ARG A 35 1.26 2.98 16.66
C ARG A 35 2.42 2.00 16.51
N LEU A 36 3.14 2.05 15.39
CA LEU A 36 4.34 1.22 15.20
C LEU A 36 5.41 1.49 16.27
N GLY A 37 5.59 2.75 16.67
CA GLY A 37 6.50 3.12 17.76
C GLY A 37 6.03 2.63 19.14
N GLU A 38 4.73 2.78 19.44
CA GLU A 38 4.12 2.28 20.67
C GLU A 38 4.26 0.75 20.79
N ASP A 39 3.98 0.02 19.68
CA ASP A 39 4.11 -1.43 19.62
C ASP A 39 5.57 -1.89 19.79
N ALA A 40 6.53 -1.18 19.20
CA ALA A 40 7.95 -1.46 19.36
C ALA A 40 8.41 -1.27 20.82
N LEU A 41 8.04 -0.14 21.43
CA LEU A 41 8.35 0.15 22.83
C LEU A 41 7.74 -0.90 23.77
N ARG A 42 6.48 -1.29 23.55
CA ARG A 42 5.83 -2.33 24.36
C ARG A 42 6.58 -3.65 24.30
N ARG A 43 7.07 -4.06 23.13
CA ARG A 43 7.87 -5.29 22.97
C ARG A 43 9.20 -5.20 23.72
N GLU A 44 9.86 -4.05 23.69
CA GLU A 44 11.09 -3.82 24.45
C GLU A 44 10.85 -3.88 25.95
N LEU A 45 9.80 -3.23 26.45
CA LEU A 45 9.44 -3.28 27.87
C LEU A 45 9.11 -4.70 28.33
N VAL A 46 8.33 -5.46 27.55
CA VAL A 46 8.04 -6.87 27.87
C VAL A 46 9.33 -7.69 27.96
N ARG A 47 10.27 -7.52 27.01
CA ARG A 47 11.59 -8.20 27.06
C ARG A 47 12.43 -7.85 28.28
N LEU A 48 12.33 -6.61 28.77
CA LEU A 48 13.10 -6.14 29.93
C LEU A 48 12.45 -6.54 31.27
N VAL A 49 11.12 -6.60 31.31
CA VAL A 49 10.35 -6.89 32.53
C VAL A 49 10.27 -8.39 32.80
N ASP A 50 10.16 -9.23 31.75
CA ASP A 50 10.21 -10.68 31.87
C ASP A 50 11.51 -11.23 31.28
N PRO A 51 12.61 -11.29 32.05
CA PRO A 51 13.80 -12.04 31.67
C PRO A 51 13.55 -13.53 31.97
N SER A 52 12.61 -14.16 31.27
CA SER A 52 12.38 -15.60 31.38
C SER A 52 12.74 -16.29 30.04
N PRO A 53 13.51 -17.39 30.07
CA PRO A 53 14.15 -18.01 28.91
C PRO A 53 13.18 -18.61 27.88
#